data_AF-A0A8J5WUK2-F1
#
_entry.id   AF-A0A8J5WUK2-F1
#
_cell.length_a   1.000
_cell.length_b   1.000
_cell.length_c   1.000
_cell.angle_alpha   90.00
_cell.angle_beta   90.00
_cell.angle_gamma   90.00
#
_symmetry.space_group_name_H-M   'P 1'
#
loop_
_entity.id
_entity.type
_entity.pdbx_description
1 polymer ?
#
loop_
_entity_poly.entity_id
_entity_poly.type
_entity_poly.pdbx_seq_one_letter_code
_entity_poly.pdbx_strand_id
1 'polypeptide(L)'
;MAATSHADVEKDAGERRKEGAGKVPSPLYPQHEGEREWVPWIVPVFLVANIAVFVLTMYANNCPRRNPARDGKCVTRFLGRFSFQPLRQNPLLGPSSATLQKMGALVWDKIVHDHQGWRLITCIWLHAGVLHLVANMISLIVIGLRLEQQFGYVRIGAIYLLSGLGGSVLSSLFIRNNISVGASGALFGLLGAMLSELLTNWTIYTNKVAAVMTLMFVVAVNLALGILPHVNNFAHIGGFLTGFLLGFMLLMRPHFGWMERYILPTGSPCSSKKYLAYQWILLAIALALIIVGFAAGMTMLFRGSNANDSCHWCHYLSCVPTSRWTCAN
;
A
#
# COMPACT_ATOMS: atom_id res chain seq x y z
N MET A 1 -30.39 -65.97 23.44
CA MET A 1 -28.97 -65.52 23.47
C MET A 1 -28.24 -66.27 22.35
N ALA A 2 -27.39 -65.57 21.57
CA ALA A 2 -26.59 -66.07 20.42
C ALA A 2 -27.40 -66.73 19.26
N ALA A 3 -27.31 -66.37 17.97
CA ALA A 3 -26.41 -65.59 17.10
C ALA A 3 -25.31 -66.38 16.35
N THR A 4 -25.20 -66.01 15.05
CA THR A 4 -24.31 -66.50 13.97
C THR A 4 -24.69 -67.89 13.39
N SER A 5 -24.55 -68.16 12.08
CA SER A 5 -24.15 -67.31 10.94
C SER A 5 -24.79 -67.78 9.61
N HIS A 6 -24.83 -66.92 8.58
CA HIS A 6 -25.12 -67.29 7.18
C HIS A 6 -23.85 -67.15 6.33
N ALA A 7 -23.27 -68.28 5.92
CA ALA A 7 -22.33 -68.38 4.80
C ALA A 7 -23.04 -69.12 3.63
N ASP A 8 -22.36 -69.22 2.49
CA ASP A 8 -22.71 -70.09 1.34
C ASP A 8 -23.81 -69.64 0.35
N VAL A 9 -23.79 -68.38 -0.09
CA VAL A 9 -24.44 -67.96 -1.37
C VAL A 9 -23.52 -67.09 -2.26
N GLU A 10 -22.21 -67.10 -2.02
CA GLU A 10 -21.25 -66.23 -2.71
C GLU A 10 -20.21 -67.04 -3.49
N LYS A 11 -20.60 -67.59 -4.66
CA LYS A 11 -19.65 -68.25 -5.57
C LYS A 11 -19.96 -68.32 -7.08
N ASP A 12 -21.16 -67.97 -7.54
CA ASP A 12 -21.58 -68.25 -8.93
C ASP A 12 -21.97 -67.00 -9.78
N ALA A 13 -21.68 -65.79 -9.28
CA ALA A 13 -21.96 -64.52 -9.98
C ALA A 13 -20.73 -63.93 -10.72
N GLY A 14 -19.64 -64.70 -10.84
CA GLY A 14 -18.31 -64.17 -11.18
C GLY A 14 -17.98 -63.93 -12.66
N GLU A 15 -18.72 -64.52 -13.62
CA GLU A 15 -18.19 -64.69 -14.98
C GLU A 15 -18.94 -63.98 -16.13
N ARG A 16 -19.93 -63.13 -15.87
CA ARG A 16 -20.67 -62.40 -16.94
C ARG A 16 -20.77 -60.88 -16.73
N ARG A 17 -19.61 -60.20 -16.73
CA ARG A 17 -19.54 -58.72 -16.93
C ARG A 17 -18.21 -58.23 -17.51
N LYS A 18 -17.77 -58.83 -18.62
CA LYS A 18 -16.73 -58.28 -19.51
C LYS A 18 -17.36 -57.71 -20.78
N GLU A 19 -17.79 -56.45 -20.72
CA GLU A 19 -17.93 -55.55 -21.88
C GLU A 19 -18.22 -54.13 -21.40
N GLY A 20 -17.65 -53.11 -22.04
CA GLY A 20 -18.04 -51.71 -21.81
C GLY A 20 -17.40 -50.96 -20.63
N ALA A 21 -16.26 -51.39 -20.09
CA ALA A 21 -15.46 -50.54 -19.21
C ALA A 21 -14.75 -49.43 -20.01
N GLY A 22 -15.52 -48.42 -20.44
CA GLY A 22 -14.95 -47.18 -20.98
C GLY A 22 -13.97 -46.62 -19.96
N LYS A 23 -12.74 -46.30 -20.39
CA LYS A 23 -11.74 -45.67 -19.52
C LYS A 23 -12.36 -44.41 -18.92
N VAL A 24 -12.70 -44.47 -17.62
CA VAL A 24 -12.93 -43.27 -16.82
C VAL A 24 -11.68 -42.43 -17.01
N PRO A 25 -11.76 -41.21 -17.60
CA PRO A 25 -10.60 -40.36 -17.69
C PRO A 25 -10.08 -40.19 -16.28
N SER A 26 -8.81 -40.52 -16.04
CA SER A 26 -8.16 -40.14 -14.78
C SER A 26 -8.47 -38.67 -14.58
N PRO A 27 -8.99 -38.24 -13.41
CA PRO A 27 -9.28 -36.84 -13.20
C PRO A 27 -7.99 -36.10 -13.49
N LEU A 28 -8.00 -35.31 -14.56
CA LEU A 28 -7.00 -34.31 -14.78
C LEU A 28 -7.25 -33.32 -13.66
N TYR A 29 -6.60 -33.56 -12.51
CA TYR A 29 -6.39 -32.50 -11.55
C TYR A 29 -5.87 -31.35 -12.39
N PRO A 30 -6.57 -30.21 -12.47
CA PRO A 30 -5.92 -29.06 -13.04
C PRO A 30 -4.68 -28.86 -12.17
N GLN A 31 -3.50 -29.07 -12.77
CA GLN A 31 -2.35 -28.31 -12.36
C GLN A 31 -2.88 -26.89 -12.21
N HIS A 32 -2.79 -26.30 -11.02
CA HIS A 32 -3.25 -24.94 -10.80
C HIS A 32 -2.78 -24.11 -11.99
N GLU A 33 -3.71 -23.60 -12.81
CA GLU A 33 -3.38 -22.54 -13.76
C GLU A 33 -2.93 -21.40 -12.85
N GLY A 34 -1.61 -21.27 -12.75
CA GLY A 34 -1.02 -21.01 -11.43
C GLY A 34 -1.63 -19.80 -10.74
N GLU A 35 -1.66 -19.87 -9.41
CA GLU A 35 -0.96 -18.80 -8.72
C GLU A 35 0.43 -18.72 -9.37
N ARG A 36 0.57 -17.84 -10.37
CA ARG A 36 1.89 -17.50 -10.90
C ARG A 36 2.60 -16.96 -9.69
N GLU A 37 3.50 -17.75 -9.11
CA GLU A 37 4.37 -17.30 -8.05
C GLU A 37 5.28 -16.24 -8.66
N TRP A 38 4.76 -15.01 -8.69
CA TRP A 38 5.50 -13.84 -9.12
C TRP A 38 6.65 -13.72 -8.14
N VAL A 39 7.86 -14.05 -8.58
CA VAL A 39 9.07 -13.77 -7.83
C VAL A 39 9.04 -12.28 -7.50
N PRO A 40 8.85 -11.89 -6.22
CA PRO A 40 8.63 -10.50 -5.90
C PRO A 40 9.94 -9.76 -6.08
N TRP A 41 9.93 -8.71 -6.90
CA TRP A 41 11.10 -7.94 -7.26
C TRP A 41 10.86 -6.43 -7.21
N ILE A 42 9.64 -5.93 -7.46
CA ILE A 42 9.38 -4.49 -7.39
C ILE A 42 9.41 -3.98 -5.95
N VAL A 43 8.88 -4.73 -4.98
CA VAL A 43 8.91 -4.35 -3.57
C VAL A 43 10.33 -4.42 -3.00
N PRO A 44 11.16 -5.45 -3.27
CA PRO A 44 12.60 -5.40 -2.99
C PRO A 44 13.34 -4.25 -3.67
N VAL A 45 13.02 -3.92 -4.93
CA VAL A 45 13.61 -2.75 -5.62
C VAL A 45 13.22 -1.45 -4.91
N PHE A 46 11.96 -1.29 -4.50
CA PHE A 46 11.52 -0.13 -3.74
C PHE A 46 12.21 -0.05 -2.37
N LEU A 47 12.38 -1.17 -1.67
CA LEU A 47 13.12 -1.25 -0.41
C LEU A 47 14.57 -0.75 -0.58
N VAL A 48 15.29 -1.30 -1.56
CA VAL A 48 16.68 -0.91 -1.86
C VAL A 48 16.77 0.55 -2.30
N ALA A 49 15.84 1.04 -3.12
CA ALA A 49 15.79 2.44 -3.56
C ALA A 49 15.62 3.40 -2.37
N ASN A 50 14.70 3.11 -1.45
CA ASN A 50 14.46 3.91 -0.25
C ASN A 50 15.70 3.95 0.68
N ILE A 51 16.36 2.80 0.88
CA ILE A 51 17.61 2.71 1.64
C ILE A 51 18.73 3.51 0.96
N ALA A 52 18.91 3.36 -0.35
CA ALA A 52 19.94 4.06 -1.12
C ALA A 52 19.72 5.59 -1.10
N VAL A 53 18.49 6.06 -1.31
CA VAL A 53 18.14 7.49 -1.24
C VAL A 53 18.37 8.05 0.18
N PHE A 54 18.10 7.28 1.24
CA PHE A 54 18.41 7.69 2.60
C PHE A 54 19.93 7.80 2.84
N VAL A 55 20.73 6.83 2.37
CA VAL A 55 22.20 6.87 2.46
C VAL A 55 22.77 8.08 1.70
N LEU A 56 22.27 8.36 0.49
CA LEU A 56 22.64 9.55 -0.29
C LEU A 56 22.25 10.85 0.43
N THR A 57 21.08 10.89 1.07
CA THR A 57 20.62 12.03 1.87
C THR A 57 21.53 12.27 3.07
N MET A 58 21.94 11.22 3.78
CA MET A 58 22.89 11.32 4.90
C MET A 58 24.29 11.76 4.43
N TYR A 59 24.75 11.26 3.29
CA TYR A 59 25.99 11.73 2.65
C TYR A 59 25.92 13.21 2.23
N ALA A 60 24.75 13.69 1.82
CA ALA A 60 24.49 15.10 1.49
C ALA A 60 24.33 16.00 2.73
N ASN A 61 23.92 15.45 3.88
CA ASN A 61 23.73 16.15 5.16
C ASN A 61 25.07 16.63 5.74
N ASN A 62 26.04 15.71 5.92
CA ASN A 62 27.38 15.98 6.43
C ASN A 62 27.40 16.88 7.70
N CYS A 63 26.75 16.41 8.77
CA CYS A 63 26.60 17.18 10.03
C CYS A 63 27.93 17.77 10.55
N PRO A 64 29.05 17.03 10.66
CA PRO A 64 30.26 17.57 11.29
C PRO A 64 30.91 18.72 10.53
N ARG A 65 30.70 18.84 9.22
CA ARG A 65 31.23 19.93 8.39
C ARG A 65 30.30 21.14 8.30
N ARG A 66 28.99 20.96 8.53
CA ARG A 66 27.97 22.03 8.43
C ARG A 66 27.51 22.59 9.77
N ASN A 67 27.67 21.88 10.87
CA ASN A 67 27.29 22.36 12.21
C ASN A 67 28.43 22.13 13.23
N PRO A 68 29.57 22.84 13.10
CA PRO A 68 30.71 22.65 14.00
C PRO A 68 30.48 23.21 15.41
N ALA A 69 29.54 24.15 15.61
CA ALA A 69 29.47 24.93 16.87
C ALA A 69 28.11 25.54 17.28
N ARG A 70 26.98 25.39 16.55
CA ARG A 70 25.76 26.17 16.83
C ARG A 70 24.65 25.48 17.63
N ASP A 71 24.29 24.22 17.32
CA ASP A 71 23.09 23.56 17.91
C ASP A 71 23.38 22.27 18.70
N GLY A 72 24.61 22.12 19.20
CA GLY A 72 25.04 20.94 19.96
C GLY A 72 25.75 19.88 19.12
N LYS A 73 26.27 18.85 19.79
CA LYS A 73 27.13 17.83 19.14
C LYS A 73 26.29 16.90 18.25
N CYS A 74 26.70 16.73 16.99
CA CYS A 74 26.13 15.71 16.09
C CYS A 74 26.12 14.32 16.76
N VAL A 75 25.04 13.58 16.57
CA VAL A 75 24.87 12.23 17.14
C VAL A 75 25.70 11.22 16.32
N THR A 76 26.27 10.20 16.97
CA THR A 76 27.13 9.17 16.33
C THR A 76 28.29 9.75 15.52
N ARG A 77 29.16 10.56 16.16
CA ARG A 77 30.31 11.21 15.49
C ARG A 77 31.30 10.24 14.84
N PHE A 78 31.37 8.98 15.31
CA PHE A 78 32.21 7.94 14.71
C PHE A 78 31.80 7.54 13.28
N LEU A 79 30.56 7.82 12.86
CA LEU A 79 30.09 7.63 11.48
C LEU A 79 30.58 8.74 10.52
N GLY A 80 31.35 9.72 11.02
CA GLY A 80 31.94 10.80 10.23
C GLY A 80 30.90 11.56 9.42
N ARG A 81 30.97 11.47 8.09
CA ARG A 81 30.05 12.17 7.18
C ARG A 81 28.58 11.77 7.35
N PHE A 82 28.31 10.57 7.86
CA PHE A 82 26.97 10.02 8.06
C PHE A 82 26.39 10.29 9.46
N SER A 83 27.04 11.11 10.30
CA SER A 83 26.48 11.49 11.61
C SER A 83 25.13 12.22 11.49
N PHE A 84 24.20 11.87 12.38
CA PHE A 84 22.87 12.47 12.47
C PHE A 84 22.91 13.85 13.13
N GLN A 85 21.88 14.66 12.86
CA GLN A 85 21.68 15.93 13.55
C GLN A 85 21.40 15.72 15.06
N PRO A 86 21.57 16.75 15.90
CA PRO A 86 21.20 16.69 17.31
C PRO A 86 19.73 16.27 17.52
N LEU A 87 19.46 15.44 18.54
CA LEU A 87 18.09 14.95 18.83
C LEU A 87 17.06 16.06 19.07
N ARG A 88 17.50 17.24 19.51
CA ARG A 88 16.66 18.44 19.65
C ARG A 88 16.16 18.99 18.30
N GLN A 89 16.90 18.77 17.22
CA GLN A 89 16.54 19.19 15.86
C GLN A 89 15.83 18.07 15.10
N ASN A 90 16.25 16.82 15.28
CA ASN A 90 15.62 15.67 14.63
C ASN A 90 15.62 14.45 15.57
N PRO A 91 14.48 14.15 16.24
CA PRO A 91 14.39 13.01 17.16
C PRO A 91 14.39 11.64 16.44
N LEU A 92 14.19 11.61 15.11
CA LEU A 92 14.08 10.37 14.33
C LEU A 92 15.43 9.78 13.91
N LEU A 93 16.55 10.35 14.41
CA LEU A 93 17.93 10.03 14.02
C LEU A 93 18.15 10.22 12.51
N GLY A 94 18.25 11.48 12.07
CA GLY A 94 18.23 11.80 10.65
C GLY A 94 19.00 13.05 10.21
N PRO A 95 18.82 13.45 8.94
CA PRO A 95 19.41 14.66 8.37
C PRO A 95 18.67 15.93 8.85
N SER A 96 19.18 17.11 8.47
CA SER A 96 18.47 18.37 8.70
C SER A 96 17.32 18.57 7.70
N SER A 97 16.30 19.33 8.10
CA SER A 97 15.19 19.75 7.24
C SER A 97 15.67 20.41 5.95
N ALA A 98 16.66 21.32 6.03
CA ALA A 98 17.28 21.96 4.87
C ALA A 98 17.93 20.95 3.89
N THR A 99 18.50 19.85 4.40
CA THR A 99 19.04 18.78 3.52
C THR A 99 17.90 18.05 2.82
N LEU A 100 16.81 17.71 3.52
CA LEU A 100 15.63 17.08 2.92
C LEU A 100 15.00 17.97 1.84
N GLN A 101 14.84 19.27 2.10
CA GLN A 101 14.37 20.24 1.10
C GLN A 101 15.25 20.25 -0.16
N LYS A 102 16.58 20.24 0.01
CA LYS A 102 17.53 20.17 -1.12
C LYS A 102 17.41 18.86 -1.89
N MET A 103 17.20 17.73 -1.22
CA MET A 103 17.10 16.40 -1.83
C MET A 103 15.76 16.12 -2.54
N GLY A 104 14.75 17.00 -2.40
CA GLY A 104 13.45 16.83 -3.06
C GLY A 104 12.27 16.58 -2.13
N ALA A 105 12.34 16.98 -0.86
CA ALA A 105 11.19 16.94 0.04
C ALA A 105 10.02 17.77 -0.50
N LEU A 106 8.82 17.40 -0.09
CA LEU A 106 7.59 18.11 -0.38
C LEU A 106 7.62 19.46 0.36
N VAL A 107 7.52 20.55 -0.40
CA VAL A 107 7.48 21.93 0.09
C VAL A 107 6.52 22.69 -0.81
N TRP A 108 5.39 23.16 -0.25
CA TRP A 108 4.32 23.78 -1.02
C TRP A 108 4.81 24.95 -1.89
N ASP A 109 5.53 25.88 -1.26
CA ASP A 109 6.11 27.07 -1.91
C ASP A 109 6.91 26.73 -3.18
N LYS A 110 7.73 25.67 -3.12
CA LYS A 110 8.55 25.23 -4.25
C LYS A 110 7.75 24.52 -5.35
N ILE A 111 6.63 23.92 -5.00
CA ILE A 111 5.77 23.24 -5.98
C ILE A 111 4.94 24.27 -6.73
N VAL A 112 4.42 25.28 -6.03
CA VAL A 112 3.51 26.29 -6.60
C VAL A 112 4.28 27.44 -7.25
N HIS A 113 5.22 28.08 -6.55
CA HIS A 113 5.95 29.25 -7.05
C HIS A 113 7.19 28.89 -7.89
N ASP A 114 8.03 27.94 -7.43
CA ASP A 114 9.19 27.49 -8.23
C ASP A 114 8.81 26.44 -9.31
N HIS A 115 7.52 26.07 -9.44
CA HIS A 115 7.00 25.04 -10.35
C HIS A 115 7.67 23.65 -10.25
N GLN A 116 8.24 23.28 -9.09
CA GLN A 116 8.99 22.04 -8.88
C GLN A 116 8.08 20.83 -8.62
N GLY A 117 7.15 20.56 -9.55
CA GLY A 117 6.15 19.48 -9.44
C GLY A 117 6.76 18.07 -9.28
N TRP A 118 8.00 17.85 -9.72
CA TRP A 118 8.74 16.60 -9.49
C TRP A 118 8.88 16.23 -8.00
N ARG A 119 8.77 17.21 -7.09
CA ARG A 119 8.79 17.00 -5.63
C ARG A 119 7.68 16.08 -5.14
N LEU A 120 6.53 16.06 -5.84
CA LEU A 120 5.39 15.17 -5.55
C LEU A 120 5.73 13.68 -5.72
N ILE A 121 6.81 13.36 -6.44
CA ILE A 121 7.31 11.99 -6.63
C ILE A 121 8.57 11.76 -5.81
N THR A 122 9.51 12.71 -5.75
CA THR A 122 10.77 12.50 -5.01
C THR A 122 10.57 12.40 -3.49
N CYS A 123 9.55 13.05 -2.93
CA CYS A 123 9.27 12.97 -1.49
C CYS A 123 8.90 11.56 -1.01
N ILE A 124 8.37 10.71 -1.89
CA ILE A 124 7.99 9.30 -1.60
C ILE A 124 9.24 8.49 -1.18
N TRP A 125 10.41 8.80 -1.75
CA TRP A 125 11.66 8.07 -1.53
C TRP A 125 12.50 8.59 -0.36
N LEU A 126 12.22 9.82 0.09
CA LEU A 126 12.96 10.48 1.16
C LEU A 126 12.43 10.06 2.54
N HIS A 127 13.31 9.99 3.52
CA HIS A 127 12.95 9.58 4.88
C HIS A 127 13.54 10.55 5.91
N ALA A 128 12.72 10.92 6.90
CA ALA A 128 13.08 11.92 7.91
C ALA A 128 14.17 11.46 8.89
N GLY A 129 14.42 10.16 9.02
CA GLY A 129 15.43 9.58 9.90
C GLY A 129 15.38 8.05 9.89
N VAL A 130 16.32 7.41 10.59
CA VAL A 130 16.46 5.93 10.63
C VAL A 130 15.20 5.27 11.18
N LEU A 131 14.62 5.79 12.27
CA LEU A 131 13.41 5.19 12.87
C LEU A 131 12.23 5.22 11.88
N HIS A 132 12.09 6.33 11.15
CA HIS A 132 11.05 6.49 10.13
C HIS A 132 11.29 5.56 8.93
N LEU A 133 12.55 5.42 8.46
CA LEU A 133 12.89 4.47 7.40
C LEU A 133 12.57 3.03 7.80
N VAL A 134 13.04 2.57 8.97
CA VAL A 134 12.84 1.19 9.44
C VAL A 134 11.35 0.85 9.54
N ALA A 135 10.52 1.73 10.11
CA ALA A 135 9.08 1.53 10.21
C ALA A 135 8.39 1.40 8.83
N ASN A 136 8.77 2.22 7.85
CA ASN A 136 8.26 2.11 6.47
C ASN A 136 8.74 0.82 5.80
N MET A 137 10.02 0.44 5.96
CA MET A 137 10.58 -0.74 5.30
C MET A 137 10.01 -2.05 5.85
N ILE A 138 9.79 -2.15 7.17
CA ILE A 138 9.09 -3.30 7.76
C ILE A 138 7.67 -3.41 7.20
N SER A 139 6.94 -2.29 7.19
CA SER A 139 5.57 -2.24 6.63
C SER A 139 5.53 -2.60 5.14
N LEU A 140 6.51 -2.13 4.36
CA LEU A 140 6.66 -2.43 2.94
C LEU A 140 6.94 -3.92 2.69
N ILE A 141 7.76 -4.57 3.53
CA ILE A 141 8.03 -6.01 3.46
C ILE A 141 6.75 -6.80 3.78
N VAL A 142 6.11 -6.51 4.92
CA VAL A 142 4.96 -7.30 5.43
C VAL A 142 3.73 -7.18 4.51
N ILE A 143 3.43 -5.98 4.03
CA ILE A 143 2.24 -5.71 3.20
C ILE A 143 2.56 -5.86 1.72
N GLY A 144 3.66 -5.25 1.27
CA GLY A 144 4.02 -5.16 -0.15
C GLY A 144 4.38 -6.51 -0.76
N LEU A 145 5.24 -7.32 -0.12
CA LEU A 145 5.64 -8.61 -0.70
C LEU A 145 4.45 -9.55 -0.87
N ARG A 146 3.58 -9.63 0.16
CA ARG A 146 2.35 -10.42 0.11
C ARG A 146 1.45 -9.99 -1.05
N LEU A 147 1.24 -8.69 -1.21
CA LEU A 147 0.45 -8.15 -2.32
C LEU A 147 1.11 -8.40 -3.68
N GLU A 148 2.43 -8.27 -3.78
CA GLU A 148 3.17 -8.51 -5.02
C GLU A 148 3.08 -9.97 -5.46
N GLN A 149 3.24 -10.92 -4.54
CA GLN A 149 3.05 -12.35 -4.80
C GLN A 149 1.61 -12.65 -5.23
N GLN A 150 0.61 -12.04 -4.57
CA GLN A 150 -0.81 -12.33 -4.83
C GLN A 150 -1.40 -11.69 -6.10
N PHE A 151 -0.84 -10.56 -6.57
CA PHE A 151 -1.43 -9.76 -7.66
C PHE A 151 -0.45 -9.35 -8.77
N GLY A 152 0.85 -9.58 -8.58
CA GLY A 152 1.90 -9.30 -9.55
C GLY A 152 2.48 -7.89 -9.45
N TYR A 153 3.78 -7.79 -9.74
CA TYR A 153 4.62 -6.60 -9.59
C TYR A 153 4.08 -5.35 -10.29
N VAL A 154 3.50 -5.46 -11.49
CA VAL A 154 2.98 -4.30 -12.24
C VAL A 154 1.87 -3.59 -11.48
N ARG A 155 0.94 -4.35 -10.89
CA ARG A 155 -0.24 -3.80 -10.21
C ARG A 155 0.16 -3.12 -8.90
N ILE A 156 1.02 -3.77 -8.13
CA ILE A 156 1.48 -3.27 -6.83
C ILE A 156 2.43 -2.08 -7.00
N GLY A 157 3.29 -2.10 -8.03
CA GLY A 157 4.10 -0.95 -8.42
C GLY A 157 3.25 0.27 -8.79
N ALA A 158 2.20 0.08 -9.60
CA ALA A 158 1.27 1.14 -9.97
C ALA A 158 0.51 1.70 -8.76
N ILE A 159 -0.04 0.84 -7.89
CA ILE A 159 -0.74 1.27 -6.66
C ILE A 159 0.20 2.08 -5.77
N TYR A 160 1.42 1.57 -5.49
CA TYR A 160 2.39 2.25 -4.64
C TYR A 160 2.74 3.65 -5.16
N LEU A 161 3.10 3.78 -6.44
CA LEU A 161 3.50 5.07 -7.02
C LEU A 161 2.34 6.06 -7.10
N LEU A 162 1.16 5.63 -7.56
CA LEU A 162 -0.01 6.51 -7.72
C LEU A 162 -0.61 6.91 -6.36
N SER A 163 -0.65 6.03 -5.36
CA SER A 163 -1.04 6.40 -4.00
C SER A 163 -0.03 7.32 -3.33
N GLY A 164 1.27 7.11 -3.56
CA GLY A 164 2.30 8.05 -3.10
C GLY A 164 2.10 9.45 -3.69
N LEU A 165 1.78 9.55 -4.99
CA LEU A 165 1.42 10.80 -5.64
C LEU A 165 0.12 11.40 -5.08
N GLY A 166 -0.94 10.61 -4.91
CA GLY A 166 -2.22 11.05 -4.35
C GLY A 166 -2.11 11.60 -2.93
N GLY A 167 -1.33 10.93 -2.08
CA GLY A 167 -0.97 11.43 -0.75
C GLY A 167 -0.16 12.74 -0.81
N SER A 168 0.79 12.84 -1.74
CA SER A 168 1.62 14.04 -1.91
C SER A 168 0.82 15.25 -2.43
N VAL A 169 -0.13 15.03 -3.33
CA VAL A 169 -1.08 16.06 -3.79
C VAL A 169 -1.97 16.50 -2.64
N LEU A 170 -2.63 15.57 -1.93
CA LEU A 170 -3.53 15.95 -0.83
C LEU A 170 -2.77 16.66 0.31
N SER A 171 -1.57 16.17 0.67
CA SER A 171 -0.69 16.87 1.60
C SER A 171 -0.39 18.30 1.17
N SER A 172 -0.12 18.54 -0.12
CA SER A 172 0.24 19.87 -0.61
C SER A 172 -0.96 20.83 -0.61
N LEU A 173 -2.19 20.33 -0.61
CA LEU A 173 -3.40 21.17 -0.54
C LEU A 173 -3.71 21.67 0.87
N PHE A 174 -3.22 20.99 1.91
CA PHE A 174 -3.52 21.30 3.31
C PHE A 174 -2.29 21.74 4.14
N ILE A 175 -1.07 21.36 3.78
CA ILE A 175 0.16 21.68 4.53
C ILE A 175 1.02 22.65 3.71
N ARG A 176 1.27 23.85 4.24
CA ARG A 176 2.06 24.89 3.57
C ARG A 176 3.43 25.14 4.21
N ASN A 177 3.50 25.27 5.54
CA ASN A 177 4.71 25.74 6.23
C ASN A 177 5.63 24.59 6.71
N ASN A 178 5.18 23.34 6.63
CA ASN A 178 5.95 22.15 7.03
C ASN A 178 6.45 21.37 5.82
N ILE A 179 7.59 20.69 5.98
CA ILE A 179 8.12 19.77 4.98
C ILE A 179 7.48 18.39 5.13
N SER A 180 7.30 17.65 4.03
CA SER A 180 6.91 16.24 4.10
C SER A 180 7.79 15.33 3.25
N VAL A 181 8.03 14.13 3.78
CA VAL A 181 8.82 13.04 3.18
C VAL A 181 8.30 11.70 3.69
N GLY A 182 8.41 10.65 2.89
CA GLY A 182 8.20 9.27 3.32
C GLY A 182 7.36 8.44 2.36
N ALA A 183 7.66 7.14 2.32
CA ALA A 183 6.88 6.15 1.60
C ALA A 183 5.48 5.91 2.19
N SER A 184 5.18 6.46 3.37
CA SER A 184 4.01 6.09 4.17
C SER A 184 2.67 6.37 3.48
N GLY A 185 2.54 7.43 2.67
CA GLY A 185 1.35 7.63 1.83
C GLY A 185 1.12 6.48 0.82
N ALA A 186 2.18 5.98 0.20
CA ALA A 186 2.10 4.81 -0.69
C ALA A 186 1.74 3.51 0.06
N LEU A 187 2.25 3.34 1.29
CA LEU A 187 1.93 2.19 2.16
C LEU A 187 0.47 2.21 2.63
N PHE A 188 -0.06 3.38 3.00
CA PHE A 188 -1.49 3.56 3.25
C PHE A 188 -2.33 3.27 2.00
N GLY A 189 -1.79 3.57 0.80
CA GLY A 189 -2.38 3.13 -0.46
C GLY A 189 -2.49 1.62 -0.62
N LEU A 190 -1.46 0.87 -0.24
CA LEU A 190 -1.52 -0.60 -0.23
C LEU A 190 -2.58 -1.12 0.76
N LEU A 191 -2.72 -0.50 1.94
CA LEU A 191 -3.79 -0.82 2.90
C LEU A 191 -5.19 -0.48 2.35
N GLY A 192 -5.34 0.65 1.65
CA GLY A 192 -6.59 1.01 0.97
C GLY A 192 -6.95 0.03 -0.14
N ALA A 193 -5.97 -0.39 -0.95
CA ALA A 193 -6.17 -1.38 -1.99
C ALA A 193 -6.58 -2.75 -1.42
N MET A 194 -5.97 -3.17 -0.29
CA MET A 194 -6.42 -4.36 0.45
C MET A 194 -7.89 -4.26 0.87
N LEU A 195 -8.36 -3.11 1.36
CA LEU A 195 -9.76 -2.97 1.76
C LEU A 195 -10.70 -3.18 0.56
N SER A 196 -10.41 -2.60 -0.60
CA SER A 196 -11.20 -2.80 -1.82
C SER A 196 -11.18 -4.24 -2.32
N GLU A 197 -10.06 -4.95 -2.13
CA GLU A 197 -9.94 -6.38 -2.43
C GLU A 197 -10.89 -7.21 -1.57
N LEU A 198 -10.87 -7.00 -0.24
CA LEU A 198 -11.76 -7.66 0.72
C LEU A 198 -13.24 -7.37 0.42
N LEU A 199 -13.58 -6.13 0.05
CA LEU A 199 -14.94 -5.74 -0.33
C LEU A 199 -15.40 -6.38 -1.66
N THR A 200 -14.52 -6.44 -2.66
CA THR A 200 -14.84 -6.99 -3.99
C THR A 200 -14.93 -8.52 -3.97
N ASN A 201 -14.08 -9.17 -3.18
CA ASN A 201 -13.97 -10.63 -3.07
C ASN A 201 -14.65 -11.17 -1.80
N TRP A 202 -15.70 -10.47 -1.34
CA TRP A 202 -16.41 -10.73 -0.07
C TRP A 202 -16.90 -12.18 0.10
N THR A 203 -17.11 -12.94 -0.97
CA THR A 203 -17.57 -14.33 -0.88
C THR A 203 -16.49 -15.33 -0.49
N ILE A 204 -15.19 -15.02 -0.72
CA ILE A 204 -14.08 -15.99 -0.61
C ILE A 204 -13.57 -16.16 0.83
N TYR A 205 -13.53 -15.08 1.62
CA TYR A 205 -12.97 -15.12 2.97
C TYR A 205 -13.94 -15.75 3.98
N THR A 206 -13.48 -16.67 4.84
CA THR A 206 -14.33 -17.29 5.87
C THR A 206 -14.62 -16.35 7.05
N ASN A 207 -13.62 -15.59 7.52
CA ASN A 207 -13.74 -14.69 8.66
C ASN A 207 -13.65 -13.20 8.26
N LYS A 208 -14.60 -12.80 7.41
CA LYS A 208 -14.66 -11.51 6.67
C LYS A 208 -14.61 -10.29 7.59
N VAL A 209 -15.49 -10.29 8.58
CA VAL A 209 -15.68 -9.16 9.51
C VAL A 209 -14.43 -8.97 10.36
N ALA A 210 -13.81 -10.05 10.86
CA ALA A 210 -12.55 -9.95 11.59
C ALA A 210 -11.44 -9.35 10.72
N ALA A 211 -11.27 -9.80 9.48
CA ALA A 211 -10.23 -9.28 8.58
C ALA A 211 -10.41 -7.78 8.28
N VAL A 212 -11.63 -7.32 8.00
CA VAL A 212 -11.93 -5.89 7.81
C VAL A 212 -11.72 -5.11 9.09
N MET A 213 -12.20 -5.60 10.24
CA MET A 213 -12.04 -4.93 11.53
C MET A 213 -10.56 -4.80 11.93
N THR A 214 -9.73 -5.82 11.72
CA THR A 214 -8.28 -5.76 11.94
C THR A 214 -7.62 -4.74 11.01
N LEU A 215 -7.98 -4.73 9.72
CA LEU A 215 -7.43 -3.75 8.75
C LEU A 215 -7.81 -2.31 9.14
N MET A 216 -9.08 -2.06 9.46
CA MET A 216 -9.56 -0.76 9.90
C MET A 216 -8.96 -0.33 11.23
N PHE A 217 -8.73 -1.26 12.17
CA PHE A 217 -8.02 -0.99 13.42
C PHE A 217 -6.56 -0.58 13.16
N VAL A 218 -5.84 -1.29 12.28
CA VAL A 218 -4.46 -0.93 11.89
C VAL A 218 -4.42 0.45 11.25
N VAL A 219 -5.35 0.77 10.34
CA VAL A 219 -5.47 2.10 9.70
C VAL A 219 -5.75 3.18 10.76
N ALA A 220 -6.72 2.95 11.65
CA ALA A 220 -7.08 3.90 12.70
C ALA A 220 -5.94 4.16 13.69
N VAL A 221 -5.21 3.10 14.12
CA VAL A 221 -4.05 3.24 15.01
C VAL A 221 -2.92 4.02 14.32
N ASN A 222 -2.63 3.76 13.04
CA ASN A 222 -1.59 4.51 12.33
C ASN A 222 -1.98 5.99 12.13
N LEU A 223 -3.25 6.30 11.83
CA LEU A 223 -3.73 7.68 11.76
C LEU A 223 -3.73 8.36 13.13
N ALA A 224 -4.08 7.65 14.21
CA ALA A 224 -4.02 8.18 15.57
C ALA A 224 -2.57 8.49 16.01
N LEU A 225 -1.62 7.61 15.68
CA LEU A 225 -0.19 7.88 15.83
C LEU A 225 0.26 9.05 14.94
N GLY A 226 -0.39 9.27 13.79
CA GLY A 226 -0.13 10.38 12.90
C GLY A 226 -0.63 11.76 13.36
N ILE A 227 -1.32 11.82 14.50
CA ILE A 227 -1.61 13.08 15.22
C ILE A 227 -0.36 13.61 15.96
N LEU A 228 0.66 12.77 16.14
CA LEU A 228 1.94 13.18 16.72
C LEU A 228 2.67 14.15 15.77
N PRO A 229 3.37 15.17 16.33
CA PRO A 229 4.11 16.12 15.52
C PRO A 229 5.16 15.40 14.64
N HIS A 230 5.37 15.93 13.43
CA HIS A 230 6.21 15.40 12.34
C HIS A 230 5.61 14.25 11.51
N VAL A 231 4.38 13.81 11.78
CA VAL A 231 3.66 12.86 10.90
C VAL A 231 2.64 13.62 10.04
N ASN A 232 2.28 13.06 8.88
CA ASN A 232 1.44 13.70 7.87
C ASN A 232 0.21 12.84 7.55
N ASN A 233 -0.88 13.06 8.29
CA ASN A 233 -2.13 12.36 8.09
C ASN A 233 -2.82 12.70 6.77
N PHE A 234 -2.63 13.89 6.19
CA PHE A 234 -3.17 14.19 4.85
C PHE A 234 -2.51 13.32 3.77
N ALA A 235 -1.20 13.05 3.87
CA ALA A 235 -0.55 12.10 2.96
C ALA A 235 -1.07 10.67 3.14
N HIS A 236 -1.35 10.25 4.37
CA HIS A 236 -1.91 8.93 4.67
C HIS A 236 -3.34 8.79 4.14
N ILE A 237 -4.21 9.76 4.41
CA ILE A 237 -5.61 9.79 3.92
C ILE A 237 -5.66 9.83 2.40
N GLY A 238 -4.88 10.71 1.76
CA GLY A 238 -4.84 10.82 0.30
C GLY A 238 -4.31 9.55 -0.36
N GLY A 239 -3.24 8.98 0.20
CA GLY A 239 -2.68 7.71 -0.28
C GLY A 239 -3.66 6.55 -0.14
N PHE A 240 -4.32 6.42 1.03
CA PHE A 240 -5.34 5.42 1.31
C PHE A 240 -6.52 5.53 0.33
N LEU A 241 -7.09 6.73 0.15
CA LEU A 241 -8.23 6.95 -0.75
C LEU A 241 -7.86 6.62 -2.21
N THR A 242 -6.70 7.08 -2.68
CA THR A 242 -6.21 6.71 -4.02
C THR A 242 -6.01 5.21 -4.16
N GLY A 243 -5.45 4.55 -3.15
CA GLY A 243 -5.19 3.10 -3.17
C GLY A 243 -6.47 2.28 -3.13
N PHE A 244 -7.47 2.73 -2.35
CA PHE A 244 -8.81 2.17 -2.30
C PHE A 244 -9.49 2.21 -3.68
N LEU A 245 -9.48 3.36 -4.35
CA LEU A 245 -10.04 3.48 -5.70
C LEU A 245 -9.25 2.62 -6.72
N LEU A 246 -7.91 2.61 -6.66
CA LEU A 246 -7.07 1.76 -7.51
C LEU A 246 -7.27 0.27 -7.24
N GLY A 247 -7.61 -0.12 -6.01
CA GLY A 247 -7.92 -1.50 -5.64
C GLY A 247 -9.11 -2.05 -6.42
N PHE A 248 -10.18 -1.28 -6.58
CA PHE A 248 -11.33 -1.65 -7.41
C PHE A 248 -11.01 -1.76 -8.91
N MET A 249 -9.94 -1.12 -9.39
CA MET A 249 -9.53 -1.20 -10.79
C MET A 249 -8.53 -2.35 -11.04
N LEU A 250 -7.54 -2.49 -10.16
CA LEU A 250 -6.37 -3.33 -10.38
C LEU A 250 -6.44 -4.67 -9.64
N LEU A 251 -7.10 -4.76 -8.48
CA LEU A 251 -7.13 -5.99 -7.66
C LEU A 251 -8.36 -6.88 -7.89
N MET A 252 -9.19 -6.57 -8.91
CA MET A 252 -10.31 -7.44 -9.28
C MET A 252 -9.84 -8.85 -9.68
N ARG A 253 -10.33 -9.84 -8.94
CA ARG A 253 -10.24 -11.26 -9.30
C ARG A 253 -11.44 -11.64 -10.20
N PRO A 254 -11.25 -12.56 -11.17
CA PRO A 254 -12.36 -13.09 -11.96
C PRO A 254 -13.33 -13.87 -11.06
N HIS A 255 -14.60 -13.93 -11.44
CA HIS A 255 -15.64 -14.60 -10.65
C HIS A 255 -15.35 -16.10 -10.49
N PHE A 256 -15.73 -16.68 -9.34
CA PHE A 256 -15.43 -18.08 -8.99
C PHE A 256 -15.93 -19.07 -10.06
N GLY A 257 -17.16 -18.91 -10.55
CA GLY A 257 -17.71 -19.74 -11.64
C GLY A 257 -17.03 -19.56 -13.01
N TRP A 258 -16.10 -18.63 -13.18
CA TRP A 258 -15.20 -18.56 -14.34
C TRP A 258 -13.93 -19.40 -14.12
N MET A 259 -13.41 -19.47 -12.90
CA MET A 259 -12.29 -20.36 -12.53
C MET A 259 -12.73 -21.84 -12.46
N GLU A 260 -13.98 -22.11 -12.07
CA GLU A 260 -14.57 -23.45 -12.05
C GLU A 260 -14.63 -24.12 -13.45
N ARG A 261 -14.55 -23.32 -14.52
CA ARG A 261 -14.45 -23.77 -15.92
C ARG A 261 -13.21 -24.63 -16.19
N TYR A 262 -12.18 -24.54 -15.35
CA TYR A 262 -10.95 -25.35 -15.44
C TYR A 262 -11.02 -26.65 -14.62
N ILE A 263 -12.08 -26.83 -13.82
CA ILE A 263 -12.33 -28.02 -12.98
C ILE A 263 -13.42 -28.91 -13.63
N LEU A 264 -14.28 -28.33 -14.45
CA LEU A 264 -15.39 -29.02 -15.12
C LEU A 264 -14.93 -29.80 -16.38
N PRO A 265 -15.53 -30.98 -16.67
CA PRO A 265 -15.20 -31.75 -17.87
C PRO A 265 -15.46 -31.00 -19.18
N THR A 266 -14.65 -31.29 -20.20
CA THR A 266 -14.84 -30.78 -21.57
C THR A 266 -16.21 -31.18 -22.12
N GLY A 267 -17.14 -30.23 -22.15
CA GLY A 267 -18.52 -30.45 -22.61
C GLY A 267 -19.58 -29.69 -21.79
N SER A 268 -19.26 -29.21 -20.58
CA SER A 268 -20.19 -28.38 -19.79
C SER A 268 -20.43 -27.01 -20.44
N PRO A 269 -21.68 -26.55 -20.64
CA PRO A 269 -21.98 -25.24 -21.20
C PRO A 269 -21.75 -24.11 -20.18
N CYS A 270 -20.48 -23.74 -19.95
CA CYS A 270 -20.08 -22.73 -18.97
C CYS A 270 -20.34 -21.29 -19.45
N SER A 271 -21.58 -20.83 -19.38
CA SER A 271 -22.01 -19.44 -19.64
C SER A 271 -21.67 -18.47 -18.47
N SER A 272 -20.49 -18.61 -17.85
CA SER A 272 -20.06 -17.72 -16.77
C SER A 272 -19.32 -16.49 -17.31
N LYS A 273 -19.77 -15.28 -16.93
CA LYS A 273 -19.03 -14.05 -17.26
C LYS A 273 -17.77 -13.97 -16.40
N LYS A 274 -16.64 -13.57 -17.00
CA LYS A 274 -15.33 -13.44 -16.31
C LYS A 274 -15.39 -12.46 -15.12
N TYR A 275 -16.19 -11.41 -15.27
CA TYR A 275 -16.47 -10.42 -14.23
C TYR A 275 -17.99 -10.16 -14.16
N LEU A 276 -18.48 -9.83 -12.97
CA LEU A 276 -19.87 -9.47 -12.71
C LEU A 276 -20.17 -8.02 -13.14
N ALA A 277 -21.45 -7.71 -13.38
CA ALA A 277 -21.86 -6.37 -13.77
C ALA A 277 -21.47 -5.30 -12.73
N TYR A 278 -21.60 -5.61 -11.43
CA TYR A 278 -21.20 -4.67 -10.36
C TYR A 278 -19.69 -4.39 -10.36
N GLN A 279 -18.84 -5.34 -10.74
CA GLN A 279 -17.39 -5.16 -10.80
C GLN A 279 -17.02 -4.14 -11.89
N TRP A 280 -17.67 -4.21 -13.05
CA TRP A 280 -17.51 -3.20 -14.12
C TRP A 280 -18.03 -1.81 -13.72
N ILE A 281 -19.15 -1.75 -13.01
CA ILE A 281 -19.70 -0.48 -12.49
C ILE A 281 -18.73 0.15 -11.48
N LEU A 282 -18.20 -0.64 -10.53
CA LEU A 282 -17.20 -0.18 -9.56
C LEU A 282 -15.91 0.29 -10.24
N LEU A 283 -15.41 -0.41 -11.27
CA LEU A 283 -14.27 0.05 -12.06
C LEU A 283 -14.55 1.40 -12.72
N ALA A 284 -15.72 1.57 -13.37
CA ALA A 284 -16.05 2.80 -14.07
C ALA A 284 -16.17 4.00 -13.11
N ILE A 285 -16.81 3.80 -11.95
CA ILE A 285 -16.91 4.81 -10.90
C ILE A 285 -15.52 5.15 -10.32
N ALA A 286 -14.70 4.14 -9.99
CA ALA A 286 -13.37 4.35 -9.44
C ALA A 286 -12.44 5.09 -10.41
N LEU A 287 -12.49 4.73 -11.71
CA LEU A 287 -11.74 5.40 -12.77
C LEU A 287 -12.16 6.88 -12.90
N ALA A 288 -13.46 7.17 -12.92
CA ALA A 288 -13.97 8.53 -12.98
C ALA A 288 -13.55 9.36 -11.75
N LEU A 289 -13.68 8.80 -10.54
CA LEU A 289 -13.27 9.46 -9.30
C LEU A 289 -11.76 9.73 -9.22
N ILE A 290 -10.93 8.81 -9.71
CA ILE A 290 -9.47 9.02 -9.79
C ILE A 290 -9.14 10.15 -10.77
N ILE A 291 -9.69 10.11 -11.99
CA ILE A 291 -9.39 11.13 -13.01
C ILE A 291 -9.84 12.52 -12.52
N VAL A 292 -11.08 12.64 -12.04
CA VAL A 292 -11.62 13.91 -11.53
C VAL A 292 -10.86 14.36 -10.29
N GLY A 293 -10.57 13.46 -9.35
CA GLY A 293 -9.85 13.78 -8.11
C GLY A 293 -8.42 14.27 -8.35
N PHE A 294 -7.65 13.60 -9.22
CA PHE A 294 -6.31 14.07 -9.60
C PHE A 294 -6.36 15.37 -10.41
N ALA A 295 -7.26 15.49 -11.38
CA ALA A 295 -7.39 16.72 -12.18
C ALA A 295 -7.75 17.92 -11.31
N ALA A 296 -8.74 17.78 -10.41
CA ALA A 296 -9.14 18.81 -9.46
C ALA A 296 -8.00 19.13 -8.47
N GLY A 297 -7.39 18.12 -7.84
CA GLY A 297 -6.33 18.30 -6.86
C GLY A 297 -5.08 18.98 -7.45
N MET A 298 -4.64 18.57 -8.64
CA MET A 298 -3.54 19.21 -9.35
C MET A 298 -3.89 20.64 -9.78
N THR A 299 -5.10 20.88 -10.28
CA THR A 299 -5.56 22.24 -10.66
C THR A 299 -5.61 23.17 -9.44
N MET A 300 -6.13 22.68 -8.32
CA MET A 300 -6.17 23.42 -7.05
C MET A 300 -4.77 23.75 -6.53
N LEU A 301 -3.85 22.78 -6.60
CA LEU A 301 -2.46 22.92 -6.16
C LEU A 301 -1.72 23.97 -6.98
N PHE A 302 -1.72 23.87 -8.31
CA PHE A 302 -1.01 24.83 -9.18
C PHE A 302 -1.70 26.21 -9.28
N ARG A 303 -2.98 26.32 -8.91
CA ARG A 303 -3.63 27.62 -8.66
C ARG A 303 -3.31 28.22 -7.28
N GLY A 304 -2.55 27.52 -6.44
CA GLY A 304 -2.19 27.98 -5.11
C GLY A 304 -3.37 28.09 -4.13
N SER A 305 -4.49 27.39 -4.38
CA SER A 305 -5.63 27.39 -3.46
C SER A 305 -5.33 26.62 -2.17
N ASN A 306 -5.91 27.03 -1.06
CA ASN A 306 -5.71 26.39 0.25
C ASN A 306 -6.97 25.59 0.63
N ALA A 307 -6.87 24.28 0.74
CA ALA A 307 -8.02 23.48 1.15
C ALA A 307 -8.35 23.67 2.65
N ASN A 308 -7.38 24.15 3.45
CA ASN A 308 -7.60 24.46 4.86
C ASN A 308 -8.53 25.67 5.07
N ASP A 309 -8.56 26.64 4.13
CA ASP A 309 -9.46 27.80 4.20
C ASP A 309 -10.94 27.39 4.08
N SER A 310 -11.21 26.22 3.49
CA SER A 310 -12.55 25.62 3.37
C SER A 310 -12.92 24.70 4.54
N CYS A 311 -12.02 24.49 5.52
CA CYS A 311 -12.20 23.48 6.57
C CYS A 311 -11.54 23.88 7.90
N HIS A 312 -12.29 24.60 8.75
CA HIS A 312 -11.84 25.06 10.08
C HIS A 312 -11.45 23.96 11.10
N TRP A 313 -11.68 22.68 10.81
CA TRP A 313 -11.30 21.56 11.69
C TRP A 313 -10.19 20.68 11.10
N CYS A 314 -9.82 20.86 9.83
CA CYS A 314 -8.90 19.97 9.14
C CYS A 314 -7.48 20.00 9.71
N HIS A 315 -7.02 21.12 10.28
CA HIS A 315 -5.68 21.19 10.91
C HIS A 315 -5.50 20.18 12.06
N TYR A 316 -6.57 19.88 12.81
CA TYR A 316 -6.54 18.88 13.88
C TYR A 316 -6.28 17.46 13.37
N LEU A 317 -6.49 17.17 12.07
CA LEU A 317 -6.18 15.86 11.49
C LEU A 317 -4.68 15.58 11.50
N SER A 318 -3.81 16.59 11.35
CA SER A 318 -2.35 16.39 11.29
C SER A 318 -1.61 16.79 12.56
N CYS A 319 -2.19 17.64 13.42
CA CYS A 319 -1.60 17.95 14.72
C CYS A 319 -2.68 18.45 15.69
N VAL A 320 -2.82 17.79 16.84
CA VAL A 320 -3.62 18.29 17.96
C VAL A 320 -2.68 18.95 18.97
N PRO A 321 -2.85 20.25 19.30
CA PRO A 321 -2.02 20.93 20.28
C PRO A 321 -2.30 20.37 21.68
N THR A 322 -1.25 20.19 22.49
CA THR A 322 -1.37 19.70 23.87
C THR A 322 -0.47 20.49 24.80
N SER A 323 -0.60 20.30 26.12
CA SER A 323 0.30 20.89 27.11
C SER A 323 1.77 20.43 26.98
N ARG A 324 2.07 19.45 26.13
CA ARG A 324 3.42 18.91 25.87
C ARG A 324 4.01 19.29 24.51
N TRP A 325 3.23 19.80 23.57
CA TRP A 325 3.72 20.23 22.26
C TRP A 325 2.78 21.24 21.56
N THR A 326 3.36 22.15 20.81
CA THR A 326 2.66 23.11 19.96
C THR A 326 2.69 22.69 18.49
N CYS A 327 1.59 22.96 17.77
CA CYS A 327 1.51 22.76 16.33
C CYS A 327 1.93 24.06 15.63
N ALA A 328 2.99 24.01 14.83
CA ALA A 328 3.33 25.08 13.91
C ALA A 328 2.56 24.88 12.60
N ASN A 329 1.50 25.67 12.39
CA ASN A 329 0.73 25.68 11.13
C ASN A 329 1.53 26.32 9.99
#